data_AF-A0A377CZP5-F1
#
_entry.id   AF-A0A377CZP5-F1
#
_cell.length_a   1.000
_cell.length_b   1.000
_cell.length_c   1.000
_cell.angle_alpha   90.00
_cell.angle_beta   90.00
_cell.angle_gamma   90.00
#
_symmetry.space_group_name_H-M   'P 1'
#
loop_
_entity.id
_entity.type
_entity.pdbx_description
1 polymer ?
#
loop_
_entity_poly.entity_id
_entity_poly.type
_entity_poly.pdbx_seq_one_letter_code
_entity_poly.pdbx_strand_id
1 'polypeptide(L)'
;MKWPCGYDLNISSQGENFIQVDFDTPWCQPESDVVAELSRLFGCTLEHWYAEQGCDFCGWQLYERGELVDVLWGNWNGLPRQMTMSCRKSPDLRG
;
A
#
# COMPACT_ATOMS: atom_id res chain seq x y z
N MET A 1 -11.47 9.05 -13.15
CA MET A 1 -10.49 7.94 -13.23
C MET A 1 -9.14 8.53 -13.65
N LYS A 2 -8.19 8.65 -12.71
CA LYS A 2 -6.91 9.40 -12.81
C LYS A 2 -5.70 8.51 -12.39
N TRP A 3 -5.79 7.22 -12.71
CA TRP A 3 -4.71 6.22 -12.65
C TRP A 3 -5.01 5.19 -13.77
N PRO A 4 -4.00 4.69 -14.51
CA PRO A 4 -3.24 3.58 -13.96
C PRO A 4 -1.71 3.68 -14.17
N CYS A 5 -1.09 4.76 -13.68
CA CYS A 5 0.37 4.88 -13.73
C CYS A 5 0.90 5.47 -12.42
N GLY A 6 1.63 4.63 -11.68
CA GLY A 6 2.50 5.07 -10.61
C GLY A 6 3.74 5.67 -11.24
N TYR A 7 4.14 6.84 -10.75
CA TYR A 7 5.40 7.44 -11.12
C TYR A 7 6.46 6.99 -10.11
N ASP A 8 7.71 6.90 -10.56
CA ASP A 8 8.86 6.57 -9.71
C ASP A 8 8.69 5.29 -8.88
N LEU A 9 8.11 4.24 -9.49
CA LEU A 9 7.99 2.93 -8.85
C LEU A 9 9.38 2.35 -8.52
N ASN A 10 9.63 2.17 -7.24
CA ASN A 10 10.90 1.69 -6.69
C ASN A 10 10.66 0.53 -5.73
N ILE A 11 11.41 -0.55 -5.88
CA ILE A 11 11.44 -1.62 -4.87
C ILE A 11 12.41 -1.16 -3.78
N SER A 12 11.89 -0.65 -2.65
CA SER A 12 12.73 -0.15 -1.56
C SER A 12 13.23 -1.25 -0.63
N SER A 13 12.55 -2.39 -0.58
CA SER A 13 13.02 -3.55 0.18
C SER A 13 12.37 -4.82 -0.33
N GLN A 14 13.07 -5.96 -0.21
CA GLN A 14 12.51 -7.27 -0.50
C GLN A 14 13.21 -8.34 0.34
N GLY A 15 12.48 -9.40 0.66
CA GLY A 15 12.99 -10.57 1.35
C GLY A 15 12.27 -11.83 0.89
N GLU A 16 12.52 -12.97 1.54
CA GLU A 16 11.96 -14.26 1.12
C GLU A 16 10.42 -14.28 1.09
N ASN A 17 9.77 -13.54 1.99
CA ASN A 17 8.32 -13.54 2.15
C ASN A 17 7.68 -12.15 1.98
N PHE A 18 8.44 -11.15 1.51
CA PHE A 18 7.89 -9.81 1.34
C PHE A 18 8.55 -9.02 0.20
N ILE A 19 7.78 -8.09 -0.35
CA ILE A 19 8.26 -7.05 -1.23
C ILE A 19 7.67 -5.72 -0.77
N GLN A 20 8.50 -4.69 -0.71
CA GLN A 20 8.10 -3.33 -0.40
C GLN A 20 8.41 -2.46 -1.61
N VAL A 21 7.39 -1.74 -2.06
CA VAL A 21 7.46 -0.82 -3.18
C VAL A 21 7.03 0.57 -2.74
N ASP A 22 7.74 1.59 -3.21
CA ASP A 22 7.35 2.98 -3.11
C ASP A 22 6.96 3.46 -4.50
N PHE A 23 5.93 4.30 -4.58
CA PHE A 23 5.52 4.92 -5.84
C PHE A 23 4.75 6.20 -5.55
N ASP A 24 4.81 7.14 -6.49
CA ASP A 24 4.02 8.37 -6.41
C ASP A 24 2.75 8.23 -7.25
N THR A 25 1.66 8.79 -6.73
CA THR A 25 0.41 8.92 -7.46
C THR A 25 0.10 10.40 -7.68
N PRO A 26 -0.51 10.76 -8.82
CA PRO A 26 -0.93 12.12 -9.05
C PRO A 26 -2.14 12.45 -8.15
N TRP A 27 -1.86 13.10 -7.01
CA TRP A 27 -2.83 13.86 -6.17
C TRP A 27 -3.77 13.04 -5.28
N CYS A 28 -3.81 11.72 -5.38
CA CYS A 28 -4.61 10.89 -4.47
C CYS A 28 -4.15 9.43 -4.51
N GLN A 29 -4.23 8.77 -3.35
CA GLN A 29 -3.96 7.34 -3.24
C GLN A 29 -4.87 6.51 -4.17
N PRO A 30 -4.46 5.29 -4.55
CA PRO A 30 -5.33 4.37 -5.27
C PRO A 30 -6.64 4.12 -4.50
N GLU A 31 -7.73 3.88 -5.23
CA GLU A 31 -8.99 3.49 -4.61
C GLU A 31 -8.81 2.22 -3.77
N SER A 32 -9.48 2.17 -2.62
CA SER A 32 -9.33 1.06 -1.66
C SER A 32 -9.64 -0.29 -2.32
N ASP A 33 -10.67 -0.35 -3.15
CA ASP A 33 -11.07 -1.56 -3.90
C ASP A 33 -9.96 -2.07 -4.83
N VAL A 34 -9.15 -1.18 -5.41
CA VAL A 34 -8.01 -1.57 -6.26
C VAL A 34 -6.93 -2.24 -5.42
N VAL A 35 -6.61 -1.67 -4.26
CA VAL A 35 -5.58 -2.22 -3.36
C VAL A 35 -6.06 -3.53 -2.72
N ALA A 36 -7.33 -3.60 -2.36
CA ALA A 36 -7.96 -4.81 -1.87
C ALA A 36 -7.88 -5.93 -2.93
N GLU A 37 -8.24 -5.62 -4.18
CA GLU A 37 -8.15 -6.57 -5.29
C GLU A 37 -6.71 -7.06 -5.54
N LEU A 38 -5.69 -6.22 -5.36
CA LEU A 38 -4.28 -6.66 -5.42
C LEU A 38 -3.98 -7.73 -4.36
N SER A 39 -4.46 -7.55 -3.13
CA SER A 39 -4.28 -8.55 -2.05
C SER A 39 -4.93 -9.90 -2.42
N ARG A 40 -6.06 -9.87 -3.13
CA ARG A 40 -6.76 -11.07 -3.62
C ARG A 40 -6.02 -11.74 -4.77
N LEU A 41 -5.60 -10.96 -5.77
CA LEU A 41 -4.94 -11.45 -6.98
C LEU A 41 -3.60 -12.12 -6.67
N PHE A 42 -2.83 -11.54 -5.74
CA PHE A 42 -1.52 -12.07 -5.36
C PHE A 42 -1.56 -13.00 -4.14
N GLY A 43 -2.72 -13.17 -3.49
CA GLY A 43 -2.84 -13.95 -2.26
C GLY A 43 -1.86 -13.44 -1.21
N CYS A 44 -1.89 -12.15 -0.91
CA CYS A 44 -0.94 -11.55 0.03
C CYS A 44 -1.67 -10.68 1.05
N THR A 45 -0.99 -10.44 2.17
CA THR A 45 -1.33 -9.39 3.11
C THR A 45 -0.62 -8.12 2.63
N LEU A 46 -1.37 -7.05 2.44
CA LEU A 46 -0.88 -5.80 1.87
C LEU A 46 -1.04 -4.66 2.88
N GLU A 47 0.09 -4.11 3.33
CA GLU A 47 0.17 -2.90 4.12
C GLU A 47 0.39 -1.70 3.20
N HIS A 48 -0.56 -0.77 3.19
CA HIS A 48 -0.54 0.40 2.33
C HIS A 48 -0.42 1.66 3.19
N TRP A 49 0.72 2.32 3.10
CA TRP A 49 0.99 3.63 3.67
C TRP A 49 0.90 4.69 2.58
N TYR A 50 0.23 5.80 2.88
CA TYR A 50 0.14 6.94 1.97
C TYR A 50 0.29 8.24 2.73
N ALA A 51 0.90 9.22 2.05
CA ALA A 51 0.99 10.59 2.51
C ALA A 51 1.00 11.50 1.29
N GLU A 52 0.28 12.62 1.35
CA GLU A 52 0.36 13.68 0.36
C GLU A 52 1.34 14.76 0.84
N GLN A 53 2.37 15.05 0.05
CA GLN A 53 3.33 16.08 0.39
C GLN A 53 2.65 17.47 0.39
N GLY A 54 2.77 18.19 1.51
CA GLY A 54 2.22 19.54 1.65
C GLY A 54 0.79 19.61 2.19
N CYS A 55 0.21 18.47 2.57
CA CYS A 55 -1.09 18.37 3.23
C CYS A 55 -0.98 17.47 4.48
N ASP A 56 -1.92 17.60 5.42
CA ASP A 56 -2.06 16.70 6.58
C ASP A 56 -2.77 15.38 6.22
N PHE A 57 -2.78 15.03 4.93
CA PHE A 57 -3.42 13.82 4.43
C PHE A 57 -2.42 12.65 4.44
N CYS A 58 -2.54 11.80 5.45
CA CYS A 58 -1.75 10.58 5.57
C CYS A 58 -2.52 9.47 6.28
N GLY A 59 -2.11 8.23 6.04
CA GLY A 59 -2.73 7.10 6.69
C GLY A 59 -2.11 5.77 6.30
N TRP A 60 -2.68 4.74 6.91
CA TRP A 60 -2.29 3.36 6.73
C TRP A 60 -3.53 2.48 6.63
N GLN A 61 -3.46 1.48 5.78
CA GLN A 61 -4.53 0.51 5.54
C GLN A 61 -3.95 -0.90 5.39
N LEU A 62 -4.63 -1.90 5.94
CA LEU A 62 -4.27 -3.31 5.82
C LEU A 62 -5.32 -4.04 4.99
N TYR A 63 -4.86 -4.78 3.98
CA TYR A 63 -5.72 -5.55 3.10
C TYR A 63 -5.34 -7.02 3.11
N GLU A 64 -6.34 -7.90 3.16
CA GLU A 64 -6.16 -9.34 3.03
C GLU A 64 -7.28 -9.94 2.20
N ARG A 65 -6.92 -10.80 1.24
CA ARG A 65 -7.86 -11.62 0.45
C ARG A 65 -8.98 -10.83 -0.24
N GLY A 66 -8.75 -9.58 -0.62
CA GLY A 66 -9.78 -8.75 -1.25
C GLY A 66 -10.54 -7.82 -0.32
N GLU A 67 -10.20 -7.81 0.97
CA GLU A 67 -10.93 -7.05 1.99
C GLU A 67 -10.01 -6.06 2.69
N LEU A 68 -10.57 -4.89 3.06
CA LEU A 68 -9.93 -3.95 3.97
C LEU A 68 -10.14 -4.44 5.41
N VAL A 69 -9.06 -4.80 6.08
CA VAL A 69 -9.09 -5.44 7.41
C VAL A 69 -8.85 -4.44 8.53
N ASP A 70 -8.00 -3.44 8.30
CA ASP A 70 -7.68 -2.43 9.31
C ASP A 70 -7.31 -1.08 8.69
N VAL A 71 -7.51 0.00 9.45
CA VAL A 71 -7.27 1.37 9.01
C VAL A 71 -6.77 2.22 10.17
N LEU A 72 -5.71 2.97 9.91
CA LEU A 72 -5.25 4.04 10.79
C LEU A 72 -5.18 5.36 10.02
N TRP A 73 -5.94 6.34 10.47
CA TRP A 73 -5.88 7.72 9.97
C TRP A 73 -4.88 8.51 10.83
N GLY A 74 -3.96 9.22 10.18
CA GLY A 74 -2.86 9.87 10.88
C GLY A 74 -2.83 11.38 10.67
N ASN A 75 -2.38 12.09 11.71
CA ASN A 75 -1.70 13.37 11.63
C ASN A 75 -0.30 13.20 12.27
N TRP A 76 0.43 12.19 11.77
CA TRP A 76 1.60 11.60 12.47
C TRP A 76 2.93 12.09 11.88
N ASN A 77 3.76 12.73 12.72
CA ASN A 77 5.07 13.30 12.39
C ASN A 77 6.17 12.28 12.01
N GLY A 78 5.83 11.02 11.73
CA GLY A 78 6.78 9.93 11.48
C GLY A 78 6.52 9.10 10.24
N LEU A 79 5.55 9.49 9.40
CA LEU A 79 5.21 8.73 8.20
C LEU A 79 6.13 9.05 7.01
N PRO A 80 6.33 8.10 6.09
CA PRO A 80 7.03 8.35 4.84
C PRO A 80 6.36 9.50 4.08
N ARG A 81 7.17 10.39 3.49
CA ARG A 81 6.70 11.51 2.66
C ARG A 81 6.22 11.07 1.26
N GLN A 82 6.25 9.78 1.00
CA GLN A 82 5.92 9.11 -0.25
C GLN A 82 4.99 7.95 0.05
N MET A 83 4.22 7.48 -0.94
CA MET A 83 3.37 6.30 -0.74
C MET A 83 4.24 5.05 -0.77
N THR A 84 4.00 4.18 0.20
CA THR A 84 4.72 2.92 0.40
C THR A 84 3.71 1.79 0.49
N MET A 85 3.94 0.72 -0.26
CA MET A 85 3.14 -0.49 -0.22
C MET A 85 4.04 -1.67 0.10
N SER A 86 3.75 -2.39 1.18
CA SER A 86 4.46 -3.59 1.58
C SER A 86 3.53 -4.80 1.46
N CYS A 87 3.91 -5.74 0.61
CA CYS A 87 3.19 -6.99 0.41
C CYS A 87 3.95 -8.10 1.13
N ARG A 88 3.26 -8.85 2.00
CA ARG A 88 3.78 -10.05 2.64
C ARG A 88 3.01 -11.27 2.18
N LYS A 89 3.72 -12.36 1.90
CA LYS A 89 3.09 -13.65 1.59
C LYS A 89 2.22 -14.07 2.78
N SER A 90 0.95 -14.32 2.52
CA SER A 90 0.03 -14.69 3.59
C SER A 90 0.47 -16.03 4.22
N PRO A 91 0.54 -16.13 5.56
CA PRO A 91 1.13 -17.28 6.25
C PRO A 91 0.33 -18.59 6.08
N ASP A 92 -0.90 -18.48 5.61
CA ASP A 92 -1.85 -19.55 5.31
C ASP A 92 -1.71 -20.14 3.90
N LEU A 93 -0.99 -19.48 2.98
CA LEU A 93 -0.64 -20.03 1.68
C LEU A 93 0.60 -20.93 1.78
N ARG A 94 0.42 -22.05 2.50
CA ARG A 94 1.31 -23.21 2.39
C ARG A 94 1.13 -23.80 1.00
N GLY A 95 2.09 -23.53 0.12
CA GLY A 95 2.45 -24.45 -0.95
C GLY A 95 3.16 -25.67 -0.38
#